data_AF-A0A7C1VR97-F1
#
_entry.id   AF-A0A7C1VR97-F1
#
_cell.length_a   1.000
_cell.length_b   1.000
_cell.length_c   1.000
_cell.angle_alpha   90.00
_cell.angle_beta   90.00
_cell.angle_gamma   90.00
#
_symmetry.space_group_name_H-M   'P 1'
#
loop_
_entity.id
_entity.type
_entity.pdbx_description
1 polymer ?
#
loop_
_entity_poly.entity_id
_entity_poly.type
_entity_poly.pdbx_seq_one_letter_code
_entity_poly.pdbx_strand_id
1 'polypeptide(L)'
;MSNDASGTMIGDGHPSIIVRQTQEQFPIAFLNTPLLLAWSLLGSFLTLCQVQAAGLEFIFIPTPGAEKTESRLRKNSSMAERYLPYSIDSLQLIDFVARTEGIGTIEIRFEPNLHFSSQLERHSLFSDNFKLVLETDEGTQNIAPHLAQTYQGVIIDDRGSSVRLTIAANYFAGFIKTGDGDIYFIEMEVPSSPLPGADLAVRLYQPELGVGSGQGRVEDFSSVPAWYPQTDESQTTAEYSDTSIYEAEIALIADYAAYAKVNSISLLANEILNILNYTDAYYSQLNIAYRLVEIAIFTSPEAETWPETMDAGELLSA
;
A
#
# COMPACT_ATOMS: atom_id res chain seq x y z
N MET A 1 21.12 39.13 -28.69
CA MET A 1 20.48 37.96 -29.32
C MET A 1 20.54 36.86 -28.28
N SER A 2 19.41 36.63 -27.61
CA SER A 2 19.26 35.56 -26.62
C SER A 2 19.16 34.22 -27.35
N ASN A 3 19.76 33.19 -26.75
CA ASN A 3 19.42 31.81 -27.04
C ASN A 3 18.79 31.25 -25.76
N ASP A 4 17.47 31.12 -25.80
CA ASP A 4 16.71 30.28 -24.88
C ASP A 4 17.01 28.82 -25.22
N ALA A 5 17.47 28.06 -24.24
CA ALA A 5 17.49 26.61 -24.28
C ALA A 5 16.61 26.12 -23.13
N SER A 6 15.32 25.94 -23.42
CA SER A 6 14.40 25.19 -22.55
C SER A 6 14.68 23.70 -22.75
N GLY A 7 15.40 23.10 -21.81
CA GLY A 7 15.53 21.65 -21.69
C GLY A 7 14.43 21.12 -20.79
N THR A 8 13.48 20.38 -21.36
CA THR A 8 12.46 19.66 -20.60
C THR A 8 13.08 18.35 -20.12
N MET A 9 13.33 18.23 -18.82
CA MET A 9 13.73 16.99 -18.16
C MET A 9 12.47 16.20 -17.81
N ILE A 10 12.30 15.03 -18.42
CA ILE A 10 11.33 14.01 -18.00
C ILE A 10 12.19 12.85 -17.50
N GLY A 11 12.39 12.78 -16.19
CA GLY A 11 12.98 11.64 -15.50
C GLY A 11 11.90 10.96 -14.68
N ASP A 12 11.68 9.67 -14.91
CA ASP A 12 10.79 8.84 -14.10
C ASP A 12 11.51 8.52 -12.78
N GLY A 13 11.27 9.35 -11.75
CA GLY A 13 11.76 9.11 -10.39
C GLY A 13 11.08 7.88 -9.79
N HIS A 14 11.89 6.88 -9.42
CA HIS A 14 11.46 5.69 -8.70
C HIS A 14 12.05 5.70 -7.28
N PRO A 15 11.26 5.39 -6.23
CA PRO A 15 11.78 5.32 -4.87
C PRO A 15 12.80 4.18 -4.72
N SER A 16 13.87 4.44 -3.97
CA SER A 16 14.94 3.47 -3.66
C SER A 16 14.77 2.90 -2.25
N ILE A 17 15.07 1.61 -2.07
CA ILE A 17 14.91 0.89 -0.79
C ILE A 17 16.30 0.60 -0.20
N ILE A 18 16.55 1.06 1.02
CA ILE A 18 17.75 0.71 1.81
C ILE A 18 17.31 -0.19 2.97
N VAL A 19 17.82 -1.43 3.01
CA VAL A 19 17.51 -2.41 4.07
C VAL A 19 18.69 -2.50 5.05
N ARG A 20 18.43 -2.32 6.35
CA ARG A 20 19.39 -2.65 7.42
C ARG A 20 18.87 -3.85 8.20
N GLN A 21 19.69 -4.88 8.30
CA GLN A 21 19.33 -6.11 9.00
C GLN A 21 19.84 -6.05 10.45
N THR A 22 18.92 -6.14 11.42
CA THR A 22 19.24 -6.23 12.84
C THR A 22 18.66 -7.54 13.37
N GLN A 23 19.51 -8.42 13.90
CA GLN A 23 19.10 -9.72 14.41
C GLN A 23 18.97 -9.63 15.94
N GLU A 24 17.75 -9.50 16.46
CA GLU A 24 17.50 -9.61 17.90
C GLU A 24 16.97 -11.01 18.26
N GLN A 25 17.68 -11.69 19.17
CA GLN A 25 17.24 -12.95 19.77
C GLN A 25 16.50 -12.66 21.06
N PHE A 26 15.19 -12.91 21.09
CA PHE A 26 14.41 -12.84 22.34
C PHE A 26 14.51 -14.15 23.13
N PRO A 27 14.82 -14.12 24.44
CA PRO A 27 14.69 -15.31 25.29
C PRO A 27 13.21 -15.55 25.65
N ILE A 28 12.72 -16.74 25.31
CA ILE A 28 11.40 -17.24 25.74
C ILE A 28 11.45 -17.54 27.24
N ALA A 29 10.77 -16.71 28.05
CA ALA A 29 10.56 -17.00 29.47
C ALA A 29 9.28 -17.83 29.66
N PHE A 30 9.46 -19.10 29.99
CA PHE A 30 8.38 -19.98 30.47
C PHE A 30 7.98 -19.59 31.90
N LEU A 31 6.74 -19.14 32.09
CA LEU A 31 6.11 -19.02 33.42
C LEU A 31 5.03 -20.09 33.56
N ASN A 32 5.40 -21.16 34.26
CA ASN A 32 4.50 -22.15 34.84
C ASN A 32 3.86 -21.59 36.11
N THR A 33 2.53 -21.62 36.23
CA THR A 33 1.83 -21.89 37.51
C THR A 33 0.33 -22.19 37.30
N PRO A 34 -0.22 -23.24 37.95
CA PRO A 34 -1.66 -23.55 37.94
C PRO A 34 -2.34 -23.21 39.29
N LEU A 35 -3.66 -22.94 39.29
CA LEU A 35 -4.67 -23.21 40.35
C LEU A 35 -5.94 -22.37 40.05
N LEU A 36 -7.00 -22.96 39.49
CA LEU A 36 -8.15 -23.63 40.15
C LEU A 36 -9.23 -22.70 40.73
N LEU A 37 -10.36 -22.67 40.01
CA LEU A 37 -11.77 -22.79 40.42
C LEU A 37 -12.27 -22.03 41.66
N ALA A 38 -13.28 -21.16 41.48
CA ALA A 38 -14.55 -21.23 42.23
C ALA A 38 -15.60 -20.10 41.92
N TRP A 39 -16.81 -20.55 41.54
CA TRP A 39 -18.16 -19.99 41.84
C TRP A 39 -18.59 -18.73 41.07
N SER A 40 -19.48 -18.79 40.06
CA SER A 40 -20.91 -19.13 40.01
C SER A 40 -21.87 -18.16 40.72
N LEU A 41 -22.87 -17.69 39.94
CA LEU A 41 -24.14 -17.04 40.33
C LEU A 41 -24.17 -15.51 40.58
N LEU A 42 -24.32 -14.77 39.48
CA LEU A 42 -25.19 -13.59 39.32
C LEU A 42 -25.24 -13.36 37.81
N GLY A 43 -26.34 -13.58 37.10
CA GLY A 43 -27.63 -12.95 37.33
C GLY A 43 -27.97 -12.27 36.01
N SER A 44 -28.84 -12.93 35.25
CA SER A 44 -29.30 -12.61 33.90
C SER A 44 -29.51 -11.11 33.63
N PHE A 45 -28.75 -10.54 32.69
CA PHE A 45 -29.16 -9.42 31.82
C PHE A 45 -28.10 -9.27 30.69
N LEU A 46 -27.88 -10.33 29.91
CA LEU A 46 -27.28 -10.18 28.58
C LEU A 46 -28.41 -9.80 27.62
N THR A 47 -28.80 -8.53 27.68
CA THR A 47 -29.46 -7.91 26.54
C THR A 47 -28.44 -7.96 25.42
N LEU A 48 -28.64 -8.89 24.48
CA LEU A 48 -27.95 -8.90 23.19
C LEU A 48 -28.26 -7.55 22.54
N CYS A 49 -27.39 -6.56 22.78
CA CYS A 49 -27.28 -5.43 21.89
C CYS A 49 -26.61 -6.00 20.63
N GLN A 50 -27.40 -6.65 19.76
CA GLN A 50 -27.03 -6.68 18.35
C GLN A 50 -27.12 -5.24 17.89
N VAL A 51 -26.04 -4.49 18.14
CA VAL A 51 -25.69 -3.37 17.29
C VAL A 51 -25.47 -4.03 15.95
N GLN A 52 -26.52 -4.03 15.13
CA GLN A 52 -26.42 -4.29 13.72
C GLN A 52 -25.52 -3.17 13.22
N ALA A 53 -24.21 -3.43 13.21
CA ALA A 53 -23.24 -2.52 12.64
C ALA A 53 -23.70 -2.32 11.21
N ALA A 54 -24.24 -1.13 10.92
CA ALA A 54 -24.46 -0.74 9.54
C ALA A 54 -23.11 -0.91 8.86
N GLY A 55 -23.02 -1.83 7.90
CA GLY A 55 -21.81 -2.04 7.13
C GLY A 55 -21.37 -0.70 6.57
N LEU A 56 -20.09 -0.38 6.70
CA LEU A 56 -19.54 0.79 6.03
C LEU A 56 -19.53 0.49 4.54
N GLU A 57 -19.93 1.45 3.71
CA GLU A 57 -19.91 1.29 2.26
C GLU A 57 -19.00 2.37 1.67
N PHE A 58 -18.15 1.98 0.73
CA PHE A 58 -17.40 2.87 -0.15
C PHE A 58 -18.04 2.81 -1.54
N ILE A 59 -18.66 3.91 -1.94
CA ILE A 59 -19.32 4.01 -3.25
C ILE A 59 -18.48 4.89 -4.17
N PHE A 60 -17.90 4.24 -5.18
CA PHE A 60 -17.12 4.85 -6.24
C PHE A 60 -18.00 5.09 -7.47
N ILE A 61 -18.15 6.36 -7.84
CA ILE A 61 -18.97 6.78 -8.98
C ILE A 61 -18.07 7.11 -10.16
N PRO A 62 -18.33 6.57 -11.37
CA PRO A 62 -17.57 6.91 -12.57
C PRO A 62 -17.56 8.43 -12.82
N THR A 63 -16.38 8.97 -13.10
CA THR A 63 -16.27 10.41 -13.42
C THR A 63 -16.86 10.74 -14.80
N PRO A 64 -17.47 11.93 -14.98
CA PRO A 64 -18.04 12.32 -16.28
C PRO A 64 -16.99 12.28 -17.40
N GLY A 65 -17.23 11.44 -18.42
CA GLY A 65 -16.30 11.24 -19.53
C GLY A 65 -15.55 9.92 -19.52
N ALA A 66 -15.66 9.11 -18.45
CA ALA A 66 -15.11 7.75 -18.38
C ALA A 66 -15.50 6.89 -19.61
N GLU A 67 -16.76 6.98 -20.07
CA GLU A 67 -17.27 6.25 -21.24
C GLU A 67 -16.52 6.59 -22.55
N LYS A 68 -16.09 7.86 -22.72
CA LYS A 68 -15.32 8.29 -23.89
C LYS A 68 -13.88 7.78 -23.82
N THR A 69 -13.32 7.68 -22.62
CA THR A 69 -11.99 7.11 -22.36
C THR A 69 -11.99 5.61 -22.63
N GLU A 70 -12.98 4.85 -22.12
CA GLU A 70 -13.15 3.43 -22.45
C GLU A 70 -13.27 3.19 -23.96
N SER A 71 -14.07 3.99 -24.64
CA SER A 71 -14.31 3.85 -26.09
C SER A 71 -13.07 4.16 -26.95
N ARG A 72 -12.18 5.03 -26.45
CA ARG A 72 -10.90 5.35 -27.10
C ARG A 72 -9.85 4.28 -26.85
N LEU A 73 -9.76 3.76 -25.62
CA LEU A 73 -8.86 2.68 -25.24
C LEU A 73 -9.18 1.40 -26.03
N ARG A 74 -10.46 1.02 -26.14
CA ARG A 74 -10.91 -0.13 -26.94
C ARG A 74 -10.56 -0.07 -28.42
N LYS A 75 -10.33 1.13 -28.98
CA LYS A 75 -10.05 1.29 -30.42
C LYS A 75 -8.57 1.24 -30.77
N ASN A 76 -7.66 1.36 -29.79
CA ASN A 76 -6.25 1.66 -30.07
C ASN A 76 -5.22 0.64 -29.54
N SER A 77 -5.58 -0.44 -28.84
CA SER A 77 -4.57 -1.38 -28.36
C SER A 77 -5.02 -2.85 -28.33
N SER A 78 -4.07 -3.72 -28.67
CA SER A 78 -4.03 -5.15 -28.31
C SER A 78 -3.59 -5.37 -26.86
N MET A 79 -3.66 -4.32 -26.03
CA MET A 79 -3.31 -4.28 -24.60
C MET A 79 -4.26 -3.29 -23.94
N ALA A 80 -5.48 -3.71 -23.65
CA ALA A 80 -6.52 -2.83 -23.14
C ALA A 80 -6.58 -2.94 -21.62
N GLU A 81 -5.59 -2.36 -20.94
CA GLU A 81 -5.73 -2.01 -19.53
C GLU A 81 -7.05 -1.25 -19.37
N ARG A 82 -7.98 -1.83 -18.60
CA ARG A 82 -9.31 -1.25 -18.37
C ARG A 82 -9.15 -0.13 -17.35
N TYR A 83 -8.84 1.06 -17.83
CA TYR A 83 -8.78 2.25 -16.99
C TYR A 83 -10.16 2.84 -16.79
N LEU A 84 -10.61 2.88 -15.54
CA LEU A 84 -11.85 3.53 -15.16
C LEU A 84 -11.59 4.56 -14.06
N PRO A 85 -11.75 5.87 -14.34
CA PRO A 85 -11.63 6.91 -13.34
C PRO A 85 -12.93 7.02 -12.53
N TYR A 86 -12.80 6.89 -11.21
CA TYR A 86 -13.87 6.98 -10.24
C TYR A 86 -13.67 8.11 -9.25
N SER A 87 -14.73 8.43 -8.53
CA SER A 87 -14.71 9.40 -7.44
C SER A 87 -15.41 8.87 -6.20
N ILE A 88 -14.91 9.26 -5.01
CA ILE A 88 -15.46 8.88 -3.70
C ILE A 88 -15.56 10.10 -2.79
N ASP A 89 -16.54 10.08 -1.88
CA ASP A 89 -16.71 11.08 -0.82
C ASP A 89 -15.69 10.84 0.31
N SER A 90 -14.88 11.86 0.60
CA SER A 90 -13.85 11.83 1.65
C SER A 90 -14.43 11.54 3.03
N LEU A 91 -15.69 11.91 3.28
CA LEU A 91 -16.37 11.65 4.55
C LEU A 91 -16.54 10.16 4.80
N GLN A 92 -16.75 9.34 3.76
CA GLN A 92 -16.83 7.88 3.91
C GLN A 92 -15.50 7.32 4.42
N LEU A 93 -14.37 7.84 3.92
CA LEU A 93 -13.03 7.42 4.33
C LEU A 93 -12.71 7.85 5.76
N ILE A 94 -13.05 9.10 6.11
CA ILE A 94 -12.87 9.64 7.46
C ILE A 94 -13.66 8.81 8.48
N ASP A 95 -14.93 8.53 8.19
CA ASP A 95 -15.79 7.72 9.04
C ASP A 95 -15.25 6.30 9.20
N PHE A 96 -14.71 5.70 8.14
CA PHE A 96 -14.11 4.38 8.20
C PHE A 96 -12.87 4.34 9.10
N VAL A 97 -11.93 5.27 8.87
CA VAL A 97 -10.70 5.37 9.67
C VAL A 97 -11.00 5.64 11.14
N ALA A 98 -12.00 6.46 11.44
CA ALA A 98 -12.39 6.76 12.82
C ALA A 98 -13.07 5.60 13.56
N ARG A 99 -13.70 4.67 12.84
CA ARG A 99 -14.49 3.57 13.44
C ARG A 99 -13.72 2.25 13.49
N THR A 100 -12.71 2.07 12.64
CA THR A 100 -12.06 0.77 12.40
C THR A 100 -10.73 0.68 13.13
N GLU A 101 -10.77 0.49 14.45
CA GLU A 101 -9.58 0.17 15.26
C GLU A 101 -9.26 -1.35 15.27
N GLY A 102 -10.03 -2.17 14.55
CA GLY A 102 -9.92 -3.62 14.54
C GLY A 102 -10.50 -4.23 13.26
N ILE A 103 -11.18 -5.37 13.38
CA ILE A 103 -11.82 -6.04 12.24
C ILE A 103 -13.15 -5.35 11.91
N GLY A 104 -13.31 -4.90 10.67
CA GLY A 104 -14.53 -4.27 10.13
C GLY A 104 -14.97 -4.90 8.82
N THR A 105 -16.27 -4.88 8.55
CA THR A 105 -16.82 -5.25 7.24
C THR A 105 -17.11 -4.00 6.44
N ILE A 106 -16.66 -3.99 5.18
CA ILE A 106 -16.85 -2.90 4.23
C ILE A 106 -17.31 -3.40 2.87
N GLU A 107 -18.28 -2.72 2.29
CA GLU A 107 -18.68 -2.92 0.89
C GLU A 107 -17.92 -1.93 0.00
N ILE A 108 -17.12 -2.44 -0.94
CA ILE A 108 -16.39 -1.61 -1.92
C ILE A 108 -17.11 -1.72 -3.26
N ARG A 109 -17.76 -0.63 -3.68
CA ARG A 109 -18.59 -0.58 -4.89
C ARG A 109 -17.99 0.33 -5.93
N PHE A 110 -17.53 -0.24 -7.03
CA PHE A 110 -17.22 0.48 -8.26
C PHE A 110 -18.40 0.34 -9.21
N GLU A 111 -19.30 1.31 -9.16
CA GLU A 111 -20.55 1.29 -9.91
C GLU A 111 -20.28 1.33 -11.44
N PRO A 112 -21.02 0.57 -12.26
CA PRO A 112 -22.18 -0.24 -11.89
C PRO A 112 -21.89 -1.74 -11.67
N ASN A 113 -20.65 -2.20 -11.83
CA ASN A 113 -20.40 -3.62 -12.14
C ASN A 113 -19.51 -4.37 -11.13
N LEU A 114 -18.75 -3.67 -10.30
CA LEU A 114 -17.76 -4.30 -9.43
C LEU A 114 -18.10 -4.03 -7.97
N HIS A 115 -18.23 -5.10 -7.20
CA HIS A 115 -18.64 -5.05 -5.81
C HIS A 115 -17.87 -6.08 -4.98
N PHE A 116 -17.24 -5.62 -3.91
CA PHE A 116 -16.44 -6.45 -3.02
C PHE A 116 -16.88 -6.24 -1.57
N SER A 117 -17.59 -7.22 -1.01
CA SER A 117 -17.85 -7.28 0.43
C SER A 117 -16.60 -7.80 1.11
N SER A 118 -15.90 -6.96 1.88
CA SER A 118 -14.57 -7.26 2.41
C SER A 118 -14.59 -7.21 3.93
N GLN A 119 -13.91 -8.16 4.57
CA GLN A 119 -13.54 -8.09 5.98
C GLN A 119 -12.11 -7.59 6.07
N LEU A 120 -11.92 -6.41 6.65
CA LEU A 120 -10.62 -5.75 6.79
C LEU A 120 -10.23 -5.65 8.26
N GLU A 121 -8.94 -5.70 8.52
CA GLU A 121 -8.34 -5.36 9.79
C GLU A 121 -7.20 -4.36 9.59
N ARG A 122 -6.95 -3.54 10.61
CA ARG A 122 -5.84 -2.60 10.60
C ARG A 122 -4.52 -3.38 10.63
N HIS A 123 -3.62 -3.08 9.69
CA HIS A 123 -2.31 -3.70 9.55
C HIS A 123 -1.23 -2.64 9.55
N SER A 124 -0.81 -2.18 10.73
CA SER A 124 0.16 -1.07 10.81
C SER A 124 1.57 -1.54 10.47
N LEU A 125 2.17 -0.90 9.46
CA LEU A 125 3.55 -1.11 9.04
C LEU A 125 4.54 -0.23 9.80
N PHE A 126 4.07 0.71 10.62
CA PHE A 126 4.93 1.63 11.35
C PHE A 126 5.60 0.94 12.53
N SER A 127 6.86 1.27 12.74
CA SER A 127 7.55 1.04 14.01
C SER A 127 7.08 2.03 15.09
N ASP A 128 7.30 1.69 16.35
CA ASP A 128 6.95 2.56 17.50
C ASP A 128 7.74 3.89 17.50
N ASN A 129 8.89 3.93 16.83
CA ASN A 129 9.79 5.08 16.72
C ASN A 129 9.79 5.71 15.32
N PHE A 130 8.74 5.45 14.52
CA PHE A 130 8.62 5.96 13.16
C PHE A 130 8.78 7.49 13.08
N LYS A 131 9.51 7.96 12.05
CA LYS A 131 9.70 9.38 11.76
C LYS A 131 9.35 9.72 10.31
N LEU A 132 8.72 10.87 10.13
CA LEU A 132 8.61 11.53 8.84
C LEU A 132 9.54 12.74 8.85
N VAL A 133 10.52 12.72 7.97
CA VAL A 133 11.63 13.66 7.90
C VAL A 133 11.56 14.42 6.58
N LEU A 134 11.72 15.74 6.65
CA LEU A 134 11.87 16.60 5.48
C LEU A 134 13.30 17.10 5.40
N GLU A 135 13.93 16.91 4.25
CA GLU A 135 15.19 17.56 3.92
C GLU A 135 14.86 18.84 3.14
N THR A 136 15.24 19.98 3.74
CA THR A 136 14.95 21.34 3.25
C THR A 136 16.25 22.14 3.15
N ASP A 137 16.23 23.29 2.49
CA ASP A 137 17.39 24.21 2.45
C ASP A 137 17.83 24.72 3.83
N GLU A 138 16.90 24.71 4.79
CA GLU A 138 17.15 25.10 6.18
C GLU A 138 17.69 23.94 7.03
N GLY A 139 17.82 22.75 6.43
CA GLY A 139 18.23 21.50 7.05
C GLY A 139 17.08 20.51 7.28
N THR A 140 17.36 19.49 8.07
CA THR A 140 16.45 18.39 8.37
C THR A 140 15.36 18.79 9.37
N GLN A 141 14.10 18.54 9.02
CA GLN A 141 12.94 18.83 9.87
C GLN A 141 12.13 17.55 10.16
N ASN A 142 11.89 17.26 11.43
CA ASN A 142 10.97 16.18 11.83
C ASN A 142 9.54 16.75 11.86
N ILE A 143 8.61 16.12 11.15
CA ILE A 143 7.21 16.52 11.14
C ILE A 143 6.32 15.44 11.76
N ALA A 144 5.17 15.87 12.30
CA ALA A 144 4.21 14.94 12.87
C ALA A 144 3.64 14.02 11.77
N PRO A 145 3.67 12.68 11.96
CA PRO A 145 3.19 11.76 10.96
C PRO A 145 1.65 11.72 10.97
N HIS A 146 1.03 12.52 10.11
CA HIS A 146 -0.40 12.42 9.79
C HIS A 146 -0.57 11.65 8.49
N LEU A 147 -0.24 10.35 8.53
CA LEU A 147 -0.25 9.46 7.37
C LEU A 147 -1.52 8.60 7.33
N ALA A 148 -1.75 8.02 6.16
CA ALA A 148 -2.77 7.01 5.93
C ALA A 148 -2.57 5.81 6.85
N GLN A 149 -3.67 5.09 7.07
CA GLN A 149 -3.66 3.80 7.74
C GLN A 149 -3.70 2.68 6.70
N THR A 150 -2.96 1.62 6.96
CA THR A 150 -2.90 0.42 6.14
C THR A 150 -3.81 -0.66 6.71
N TYR A 151 -4.47 -1.37 5.81
CA TYR A 151 -5.45 -2.41 6.10
C TYR A 151 -5.16 -3.65 5.27
N GLN A 152 -5.44 -4.82 5.85
CA GLN A 152 -5.40 -6.10 5.16
C GLN A 152 -6.70 -6.87 5.39
N GLY A 153 -7.03 -7.82 4.53
CA GLY A 153 -8.22 -8.61 4.71
C GLY A 153 -8.54 -9.54 3.55
N VAL A 154 -9.79 -9.98 3.52
CA VAL A 154 -10.32 -10.91 2.52
C VAL A 154 -11.73 -10.49 2.09
N ILE A 155 -12.10 -10.86 0.88
CA ILE A 155 -13.48 -10.83 0.40
C ILE A 155 -14.29 -11.89 1.16
N ILE A 156 -15.46 -11.50 1.66
CA ILE A 156 -16.41 -12.38 2.34
C ILE A 156 -16.86 -13.47 1.35
N ASP A 157 -16.92 -14.70 1.83
CA ASP A 157 -17.21 -15.91 1.06
C ASP A 157 -16.14 -16.31 0.00
N ASP A 158 -15.00 -15.62 -0.05
CA ASP A 158 -13.86 -15.97 -0.89
C ASP A 158 -12.56 -16.00 -0.06
N ARG A 159 -12.27 -17.14 0.57
CA ARG A 159 -11.07 -17.31 1.42
C ARG A 159 -9.74 -17.29 0.67
N GLY A 160 -9.76 -17.43 -0.66
CA GLY A 160 -8.56 -17.35 -1.50
C GLY A 160 -8.18 -15.91 -1.87
N SER A 161 -9.07 -14.96 -1.59
CA SER A 161 -8.86 -13.55 -1.87
C SER A 161 -7.88 -12.89 -0.90
N SER A 162 -7.39 -11.72 -1.30
CA SER A 162 -6.57 -10.84 -0.47
C SER A 162 -6.91 -9.39 -0.81
N VAL A 163 -7.17 -8.59 0.22
CA VAL A 163 -7.45 -7.17 0.09
C VAL A 163 -6.39 -6.40 0.88
N ARG A 164 -5.75 -5.41 0.24
CA ARG A 164 -4.79 -4.51 0.87
C ARG A 164 -5.15 -3.09 0.51
N LEU A 165 -5.46 -2.26 1.50
CA LEU A 165 -5.85 -0.87 1.29
C LEU A 165 -5.00 0.07 2.14
N THR A 166 -4.78 1.27 1.63
CA THR A 166 -4.12 2.39 2.30
C THR A 166 -5.08 3.57 2.26
N ILE A 167 -5.59 3.99 3.42
CA ILE A 167 -6.73 4.88 3.55
C ILE A 167 -6.40 6.07 4.46
N ALA A 168 -6.64 7.27 3.95
CA ALA A 168 -6.69 8.52 4.71
C ALA A 168 -7.92 9.34 4.29
N ALA A 169 -8.15 10.47 4.96
CA ALA A 169 -9.20 11.42 4.58
C ALA A 169 -9.12 11.87 3.11
N ASN A 170 -7.90 12.00 2.57
CA ASN A 170 -7.61 12.51 1.24
C ASN A 170 -6.79 11.52 0.39
N TYR A 171 -6.78 10.24 0.74
CA TYR A 171 -5.98 9.23 0.05
C TYR A 171 -6.68 7.87 0.10
N PHE A 172 -6.76 7.19 -1.03
CA PHE A 172 -7.30 5.84 -1.14
C PHE A 172 -6.57 5.11 -2.26
N ALA A 173 -5.84 4.08 -1.91
CA ALA A 173 -5.16 3.20 -2.86
C ALA A 173 -5.09 1.78 -2.28
N GLY A 174 -4.83 0.80 -3.12
CA GLY A 174 -4.79 -0.58 -2.69
C GLY A 174 -4.92 -1.58 -3.83
N PHE A 175 -4.97 -2.87 -3.48
CA PHE A 175 -5.38 -3.90 -4.42
C PHE A 175 -6.41 -4.84 -3.81
N ILE A 176 -7.18 -5.45 -4.70
CA ILE A 176 -8.11 -6.53 -4.41
C ILE A 176 -7.73 -7.69 -5.32
N LYS A 177 -7.28 -8.79 -4.73
CA LYS A 177 -7.04 -10.07 -5.41
C LYS A 177 -8.18 -11.01 -5.05
N THR A 178 -8.85 -11.58 -6.04
CA THR A 178 -9.89 -12.60 -5.86
C THR A 178 -9.27 -14.00 -5.76
N GLY A 179 -10.02 -14.97 -5.24
CA GLY A 179 -9.58 -16.36 -5.10
C GLY A 179 -9.39 -17.10 -6.42
N ASP A 180 -9.99 -16.61 -7.52
CA ASP A 180 -9.74 -17.10 -8.89
C ASP A 180 -8.54 -16.42 -9.56
N GLY A 181 -7.90 -15.46 -8.90
CA GLY A 181 -6.61 -14.89 -9.29
C GLY A 181 -6.67 -13.57 -10.03
N ASP A 182 -7.85 -12.99 -10.26
CA ASP A 182 -7.96 -11.63 -10.77
C ASP A 182 -7.40 -10.62 -9.74
N ILE A 183 -6.67 -9.61 -10.22
CA ILE A 183 -6.12 -8.55 -9.38
C ILE A 183 -6.59 -7.19 -9.90
N TYR A 184 -7.23 -6.44 -9.03
CA TYR A 184 -7.66 -5.07 -9.28
C TYR A 184 -6.79 -4.12 -8.46
N PHE A 185 -6.11 -3.19 -9.13
CA PHE A 185 -5.35 -2.14 -8.50
C PHE A 185 -6.15 -0.85 -8.45
N ILE A 186 -6.04 -0.15 -7.33
CA ILE A 186 -6.69 1.11 -7.06
C ILE A 186 -5.58 2.11 -6.77
N GLU A 187 -5.47 3.14 -7.59
CA GLU A 187 -4.51 4.22 -7.42
C GLU A 187 -5.24 5.54 -7.19
N MET A 188 -4.73 6.35 -6.28
CA MET A 188 -5.18 7.73 -6.18
C MET A 188 -4.75 8.50 -7.44
N GLU A 189 -5.65 9.31 -7.97
CA GLU A 189 -5.28 10.31 -8.97
C GLU A 189 -5.20 11.68 -8.30
N VAL A 190 -4.14 12.43 -8.60
CA VAL A 190 -4.07 13.86 -8.27
C VAL A 190 -4.77 14.60 -9.40
N PRO A 191 -6.03 15.06 -9.21
CA PRO A 191 -6.76 15.64 -10.31
C PRO A 191 -6.14 16.97 -10.70
N SER A 192 -5.99 17.23 -12.00
CA SER A 192 -5.48 18.51 -12.51
C SER A 192 -6.46 19.67 -12.28
N SER A 193 -7.68 19.39 -11.82
CA SER A 193 -8.73 20.37 -11.54
C SER A 193 -9.67 19.84 -10.44
N PRO A 194 -10.19 20.70 -9.54
CA PRO A 194 -11.11 20.27 -8.49
C PRO A 194 -12.38 19.63 -9.07
N LEU A 195 -12.76 18.47 -8.54
CA LEU A 195 -13.95 17.73 -8.95
C LEU A 195 -15.20 18.30 -8.24
N PRO A 196 -16.31 18.56 -8.94
CA PRO A 196 -17.54 19.00 -8.30
C PRO A 196 -18.22 17.83 -7.57
N GLY A 197 -18.32 17.92 -6.24
CA GLY A 197 -19.15 17.02 -5.43
C GLY A 197 -18.52 15.68 -5.03
N ALA A 198 -17.25 15.45 -5.36
CA ALA A 198 -16.44 14.37 -4.82
C ALA A 198 -15.01 14.89 -4.62
N ASP A 199 -14.42 14.55 -3.48
CA ASP A 199 -13.14 15.15 -3.06
C ASP A 199 -11.93 14.33 -3.52
N LEU A 200 -12.12 13.03 -3.82
CA LEU A 200 -11.04 12.11 -4.17
C LEU A 200 -11.32 11.40 -5.49
N ALA A 201 -10.34 11.47 -6.40
CA ALA A 201 -10.31 10.73 -7.64
C ALA A 201 -9.44 9.47 -7.49
N VAL A 202 -9.92 8.33 -7.98
CA VAL A 202 -9.15 7.10 -8.02
C VAL A 202 -9.25 6.44 -9.40
N ARG A 203 -8.24 5.66 -9.74
CA ARG A 203 -8.19 4.84 -10.95
C ARG A 203 -8.23 3.39 -10.54
N LEU A 204 -9.18 2.66 -11.10
CA LEU A 204 -9.23 1.21 -11.04
C LEU A 204 -8.68 0.64 -12.34
N TYR A 205 -7.79 -0.34 -12.24
CA TYR A 205 -7.32 -1.10 -13.39
C TYR A 205 -7.02 -2.55 -13.01
N GLN A 206 -7.10 -3.42 -14.00
CA GLN A 206 -6.72 -4.83 -13.92
C GLN A 206 -5.60 -5.02 -14.95
N PRO A 207 -4.36 -5.35 -14.54
CA PRO A 207 -3.30 -5.61 -15.50
C PRO A 207 -3.65 -6.85 -16.32
N GLU A 208 -3.49 -6.77 -17.63
CA GLU A 208 -3.63 -7.95 -18.48
C GLU A 208 -2.47 -8.91 -18.18
N LEU A 209 -2.76 -10.05 -17.56
CA LEU A 209 -1.84 -11.18 -17.44
C LEU A 209 -1.63 -11.80 -18.83
N GLY A 210 -0.89 -11.14 -19.72
CA GLY A 210 -0.54 -11.73 -21.00
C GLY A 210 -0.01 -10.79 -22.08
N VAL A 211 1.26 -11.01 -22.41
CA VAL A 211 1.88 -10.80 -23.73
C VAL A 211 2.20 -9.35 -24.13
N GLY A 212 3.38 -8.91 -23.70
CA GLY A 212 4.31 -8.23 -24.60
C GLY A 212 4.50 -6.73 -24.41
N SER A 213 5.71 -6.38 -23.96
CA SER A 213 6.42 -5.13 -24.28
C SER A 213 6.03 -3.83 -23.55
N GLY A 214 5.77 -3.91 -22.25
CA GLY A 214 6.06 -2.82 -21.30
C GLY A 214 6.93 -3.38 -20.18
N GLN A 215 8.04 -2.73 -19.84
CA GLN A 215 8.97 -3.21 -18.81
C GLN A 215 8.27 -3.39 -17.47
N GLY A 216 8.32 -4.61 -16.95
CA GLY A 216 7.63 -5.05 -15.75
C GLY A 216 6.87 -6.33 -16.04
N ARG A 217 7.60 -7.46 -16.15
CA ARG A 217 7.00 -8.79 -16.26
C ARG A 217 6.12 -9.05 -15.03
N VAL A 218 4.83 -8.79 -15.17
CA VAL A 218 3.73 -9.29 -14.35
C VAL A 218 3.46 -10.76 -14.72
N GLU A 219 4.52 -11.53 -14.96
CA GLU A 219 4.41 -12.97 -15.16
C GLU A 219 4.91 -13.61 -13.87
N ASP A 220 3.92 -14.00 -13.05
CA ASP A 220 4.06 -14.85 -11.88
C ASP A 220 4.62 -14.17 -10.61
N PHE A 221 3.76 -13.40 -9.93
CA PHE A 221 3.99 -12.87 -8.58
C PHE A 221 4.09 -13.94 -7.47
N SER A 222 4.04 -15.23 -7.83
CA SER A 222 4.35 -16.37 -6.96
C SER A 222 5.68 -17.06 -7.32
N SER A 223 6.34 -16.63 -8.40
CA SER A 223 7.63 -17.21 -8.79
C SER A 223 8.77 -16.50 -8.07
N VAL A 224 9.32 -17.21 -7.09
CA VAL A 224 10.65 -16.92 -6.54
C VAL A 224 11.64 -16.87 -7.72
N PRO A 225 12.37 -15.75 -7.93
CA PRO A 225 13.27 -15.63 -9.07
C PRO A 225 14.28 -16.79 -9.12
N ALA A 226 14.64 -17.27 -10.31
CA ALA A 226 15.56 -18.40 -10.46
C ALA A 226 16.97 -18.18 -9.85
N TRP A 227 17.33 -16.92 -9.56
CA TRP A 227 18.57 -16.54 -8.89
C TRP A 227 18.45 -16.41 -7.38
N TYR A 228 17.22 -16.39 -6.83
CA TYR A 228 17.01 -16.53 -5.41
C TYR A 228 17.49 -17.93 -4.98
N PRO A 229 18.11 -18.10 -3.80
CA PRO A 229 18.61 -19.40 -3.37
C PRO A 229 17.49 -20.44 -3.45
N GLN A 230 17.53 -21.27 -4.50
CA GLN A 230 16.68 -22.44 -4.60
C GLN A 230 17.22 -23.39 -3.54
N THR A 231 16.45 -23.66 -2.49
CA THR A 231 16.77 -24.79 -1.63
C THR A 231 16.74 -26.03 -2.50
N ASP A 232 17.90 -26.63 -2.76
CA ASP A 232 17.99 -27.91 -3.46
C ASP A 232 17.05 -28.89 -2.75
N GLU A 233 15.92 -29.21 -3.36
CA GLU A 233 14.95 -30.19 -2.84
C GLU A 233 15.59 -31.58 -2.64
N SER A 234 16.81 -31.79 -3.18
CA SER A 234 17.56 -33.03 -3.05
C SER A 234 18.60 -33.05 -1.91
N GLN A 235 18.79 -31.95 -1.16
CA GLN A 235 19.70 -31.93 0.00
C GLN A 235 19.22 -31.04 1.14
N THR A 236 17.99 -31.21 1.63
CA THR A 236 17.67 -30.77 3.00
C THR A 236 16.58 -31.64 3.62
N THR A 237 16.99 -32.66 4.38
CA THR A 237 16.26 -33.03 5.62
C THR A 237 16.53 -31.99 6.72
N ALA A 238 16.66 -30.72 6.35
CA ALA A 238 16.46 -29.63 7.27
C ALA A 238 14.98 -29.29 7.08
N GLU A 239 14.12 -29.90 7.89
CA GLU A 239 12.86 -29.26 8.20
C GLU A 239 13.23 -27.84 8.64
N TYR A 240 13.02 -26.84 7.78
CA TYR A 240 12.86 -25.46 8.22
C TYR A 240 11.57 -25.43 9.01
N SER A 241 11.66 -25.97 10.23
CA SER A 241 10.69 -25.88 11.32
C SER A 241 10.76 -24.51 11.99
N ASP A 242 11.50 -23.57 11.39
CA ASP A 242 11.64 -22.23 11.89
C ASP A 242 10.37 -21.45 11.55
N THR A 243 9.41 -21.50 12.46
CA THR A 243 8.23 -20.63 12.49
C THR A 243 8.59 -19.20 12.90
N SER A 244 9.88 -18.84 12.91
CA SER A 244 10.33 -17.50 13.25
C SER A 244 9.89 -16.52 12.18
N ILE A 245 9.23 -15.46 12.63
CA ILE A 245 8.92 -14.30 11.81
C ILE A 245 10.16 -13.40 11.89
N TYR A 246 10.75 -13.12 10.73
CA TYR A 246 11.83 -12.16 10.59
C TYR A 246 11.24 -10.76 10.50
N GLU A 247 11.78 -9.83 11.28
CA GLU A 247 11.41 -8.42 11.18
C GLU A 247 12.48 -7.67 10.40
N ALA A 248 12.06 -6.91 9.39
CA ALA A 248 12.93 -6.08 8.57
C ALA A 248 12.55 -4.61 8.77
N GLU A 249 13.44 -3.87 9.42
CA GLU A 249 13.32 -2.42 9.56
C GLU A 249 13.71 -1.75 8.24
N ILE A 250 12.81 -0.90 7.73
CA ILE A 250 12.99 -0.20 6.45
C ILE A 250 12.88 1.30 6.67
N ALA A 251 13.84 2.03 6.11
CA ALA A 251 13.74 3.47 5.86
C ALA A 251 13.56 3.69 4.36
N LEU A 252 12.63 4.57 3.99
CA LEU A 252 12.34 4.91 2.60
C LEU A 252 12.68 6.38 2.38
N ILE A 253 13.32 6.67 1.26
CA ILE A 253 13.76 8.02 0.92
C ILE A 253 13.19 8.37 -0.45
N ALA A 254 12.59 9.54 -0.56
CA ALA A 254 12.12 10.11 -1.81
C ALA A 254 12.95 11.33 -2.18
N ASP A 255 13.50 11.29 -3.39
CA ASP A 255 14.25 12.39 -4.00
C ASP A 255 13.36 13.62 -4.28
N TYR A 256 14.01 14.72 -4.65
CA TYR A 256 13.28 15.94 -4.98
C TYR A 256 12.40 15.76 -6.22
N ALA A 257 12.79 14.92 -7.17
CA ALA A 257 12.00 14.68 -8.39
C ALA A 257 10.64 14.04 -8.08
N ALA A 258 10.59 13.06 -7.18
CA ALA A 258 9.37 12.44 -6.69
C ALA A 258 8.49 13.46 -5.95
N TYR A 259 9.09 14.30 -5.10
CA TYR A 259 8.37 15.39 -4.45
C TYR A 259 7.80 16.39 -5.46
N ALA A 260 8.59 16.85 -6.43
CA ALA A 260 8.17 17.82 -7.44
C ALA A 260 7.02 17.31 -8.32
N LYS A 261 6.97 15.99 -8.57
CA LYS A 261 5.88 15.35 -9.34
C LYS A 261 4.54 15.41 -8.61
N VAL A 262 4.54 15.19 -7.30
CA VAL A 262 3.31 15.12 -6.48
C VAL A 262 2.97 16.49 -5.88
N ASN A 263 3.98 17.29 -5.58
CA ASN A 263 3.92 18.60 -4.91
C ASN A 263 3.09 18.57 -3.61
N SER A 264 3.18 17.47 -2.87
CA SER A 264 2.51 17.29 -1.59
C SER A 264 3.22 16.22 -0.76
N ILE A 265 3.72 16.63 0.40
CA ILE A 265 4.40 15.75 1.36
C ILE A 265 3.50 14.61 1.80
N SER A 266 2.25 14.93 2.21
CA SER A 266 1.31 13.92 2.72
C SER A 266 0.93 12.91 1.66
N LEU A 267 0.69 13.35 0.41
CA LEU A 267 0.32 12.44 -0.66
C LEU A 267 1.49 11.54 -1.06
N LEU A 268 2.70 12.10 -1.17
CA LEU A 268 3.89 11.30 -1.48
C LEU A 268 4.20 10.29 -0.37
N ALA A 269 4.13 10.70 0.90
CA ALA A 269 4.35 9.79 2.03
C ALA A 269 3.29 8.67 2.09
N ASN A 270 2.03 8.97 1.79
CA ASN A 270 0.97 7.96 1.69
C ASN A 270 1.18 7.01 0.50
N GLU A 271 1.69 7.52 -0.62
CA GLU A 271 2.03 6.70 -1.79
C GLU A 271 3.17 5.73 -1.47
N ILE A 272 4.23 6.22 -0.83
CA ILE A 272 5.35 5.38 -0.35
C ILE A 272 4.85 4.30 0.61
N LEU A 273 3.96 4.67 1.55
CA LEU A 273 3.34 3.72 2.47
C LEU A 273 2.50 2.67 1.72
N ASN A 274 1.77 3.08 0.68
CA ASN A 274 0.97 2.17 -0.13
C ASN A 274 1.85 1.16 -0.89
N ILE A 275 2.96 1.61 -1.49
CA ILE A 275 3.95 0.74 -2.12
C ILE A 275 4.50 -0.28 -1.13
N LEU A 276 4.81 0.14 0.10
CA LEU A 276 5.26 -0.77 1.15
C LEU A 276 4.16 -1.77 1.54
N ASN A 277 2.90 -1.35 1.64
CA ASN A 277 1.78 -2.23 1.92
C ASN A 277 1.57 -3.29 0.83
N TYR A 278 1.82 -2.95 -0.43
CA TYR A 278 1.88 -3.93 -1.51
C TYR A 278 3.02 -4.92 -1.32
N THR A 279 4.20 -4.40 -1.03
CA THR A 279 5.42 -5.21 -0.91
C THR A 279 5.31 -6.18 0.27
N ASP A 280 4.80 -5.73 1.41
CA ASP A 280 4.52 -6.56 2.59
C ASP A 280 3.61 -7.76 2.29
N ALA A 281 2.60 -7.60 1.45
CA ALA A 281 1.71 -8.69 1.06
C ALA A 281 2.43 -9.84 0.34
N TYR A 282 3.56 -9.56 -0.31
CA TYR A 282 4.38 -10.58 -0.98
C TYR A 282 5.37 -11.22 -0.01
N TYR A 283 6.09 -10.41 0.78
CA TYR A 283 7.16 -10.90 1.66
C TYR A 283 6.65 -11.54 2.95
N SER A 284 5.42 -11.26 3.37
CA SER A 284 4.76 -11.98 4.47
C SER A 284 4.65 -13.48 4.19
N GLN A 285 4.61 -13.91 2.92
CA GLN A 285 4.66 -15.33 2.55
C GLN A 285 6.01 -15.99 2.85
N LEU A 286 7.06 -15.18 2.99
CA LEU A 286 8.42 -15.60 3.34
C LEU A 286 8.70 -15.43 4.84
N ASN A 287 7.66 -15.24 5.67
CA ASN A 287 7.77 -14.94 7.10
C ASN A 287 8.60 -13.67 7.38
N ILE A 288 8.61 -12.69 6.48
CA ILE A 288 9.24 -11.38 6.70
C ILE A 288 8.14 -10.34 6.95
N ALA A 289 8.21 -9.68 8.10
CA ALA A 289 7.36 -8.56 8.46
C ALA A 289 8.15 -7.25 8.33
N TYR A 290 7.62 -6.28 7.60
CA TYR A 290 8.27 -4.97 7.47
C TYR A 290 7.87 -4.03 8.59
N ARG A 291 8.86 -3.29 9.11
CA ARG A 291 8.67 -2.15 10.01
C ARG A 291 9.26 -0.90 9.40
N LEU A 292 8.40 0.01 9.00
CA LEU A 292 8.77 1.33 8.53
C LEU A 292 9.26 2.16 9.71
N VAL A 293 10.55 2.47 9.71
CA VAL A 293 11.20 3.30 10.74
C VAL A 293 11.31 4.76 10.32
N GLU A 294 11.38 5.03 9.03
CA GLU A 294 11.55 6.40 8.54
C GLU A 294 11.02 6.55 7.10
N ILE A 295 10.37 7.68 6.84
CA ILE A 295 10.24 8.24 5.50
C ILE A 295 10.99 9.57 5.50
N ALA A 296 11.98 9.72 4.61
CA ALA A 296 12.65 10.99 4.34
C ALA A 296 12.24 11.51 2.97
N ILE A 297 11.90 12.81 2.88
CA ILE A 297 11.50 13.45 1.63
C ILE A 297 12.36 14.68 1.40
N PHE A 298 13.10 14.70 0.29
CA PHE A 298 13.78 15.91 -0.19
C PHE A 298 12.74 16.86 -0.79
N THR A 299 12.58 18.03 -0.16
CA THR A 299 11.61 19.06 -0.60
C THR A 299 12.27 20.21 -1.37
N SER A 300 13.60 20.19 -1.45
CA SER A 300 14.40 21.15 -2.17
C SER A 300 15.55 20.45 -2.91
N PRO A 301 15.86 20.82 -4.16
CA PRO A 301 16.95 20.19 -4.90
C PRO A 301 18.32 20.51 -4.28
N GLU A 302 18.48 21.67 -3.63
CA GLU A 302 19.75 22.05 -2.99
C GLU A 302 20.06 21.24 -1.73
N ALA A 303 19.02 20.65 -1.09
CA ALA A 303 19.19 19.75 0.05
C ALA A 303 19.62 18.34 -0.37
N GLU A 304 19.39 17.96 -1.64
CA GLU A 304 19.70 16.64 -2.16
C GLU A 304 21.20 16.53 -2.50
N THR A 305 21.93 15.72 -1.73
CA THR A 305 23.38 15.53 -1.91
C THR A 305 23.74 14.34 -2.79
N TRP A 306 22.74 13.69 -3.40
CA TRP A 306 22.92 12.51 -4.23
C TRP A 306 23.49 12.85 -5.61
N PRO A 307 24.24 11.92 -6.23
CA PRO A 307 24.74 12.15 -7.58
C PRO A 307 23.56 12.24 -8.57
N GLU A 308 23.62 13.23 -9.48
CA GLU A 308 22.70 13.34 -10.62
C GLU A 308 22.98 12.24 -11.65
N THR A 309 22.53 11.02 -11.37
CA THR A 309 22.75 9.84 -12.22
C THR A 309 21.48 9.02 -12.37
N MET A 310 21.33 8.38 -13.53
CA MET A 310 20.28 7.38 -13.77
C MET A 310 20.78 5.96 -13.45
N ASP A 311 22.04 5.81 -13.03
CA ASP A 311 22.60 4.52 -12.64
C ASP A 311 22.24 4.20 -11.18
N ALA A 312 21.42 3.17 -11.00
CA ALA A 312 20.99 2.74 -9.68
C ALA A 312 22.15 2.24 -8.79
N GLY A 313 23.21 1.70 -9.38
CA GLY A 313 24.39 1.24 -8.64
C GLY A 313 25.20 2.42 -8.07
N GLU A 314 25.34 3.49 -8.84
CA GLU A 314 25.95 4.73 -8.37
C GLU A 314 25.13 5.35 -7.22
N LEU A 315 23.80 5.42 -7.34
CA LEU A 315 22.91 5.89 -6.27
C LEU A 315 23.02 5.05 -4.99
N LEU A 316 23.11 3.73 -5.11
CA LEU A 316 23.28 2.82 -3.96
C LEU A 316 24.67 2.90 -3.31
N SER A 317 25.65 3.45 -4.01
CA SER A 317 27.03 3.57 -3.52
C SER A 317 27.37 4.93 -2.88
N ALA A 318 26.47 5.91 -3.02
CA ALA A 318 26.59 7.26 -2.48
C ALA A 318 26.32 7.30 -0.96
#